data_AF-A0A3D2W5J5-F1
#
_entry.id   AF-A0A3D2W5J5-F1
#
_cell.length_a   1.000
_cell.length_b   1.000
_cell.length_c   1.000
_cell.angle_alpha   90.00
_cell.angle_beta   90.00
_cell.angle_gamma   90.00
#
_symmetry.space_group_name_H-M   'P 1'
#
loop_
_entity.id
_entity.type
_entity.pdbx_description
1 polymer ?
#
loop_
_entity_poly.entity_id
_entity_poly.type
_entity_poly.pdbx_seq_one_letter_code
_entity_poly.pdbx_strand_id
1 'polypeptide(L)'
;MTLYLSKSRYCNAVQCEKMLWLLKNKPECFDDSAKNEAVLETGNEVGDLAMGLFGEYTEIPFGDLSEMLKITDNLISKKTKIICEASFSYEGLFCSVDILKNLGRKNVELYEVKSSTSLHDVYYDDVSYQYYVLTKLGYHVKKACLVHINSHYERIGELDLNQLFTIEDLTESAMASVSVVEENIAYFREYMKHRSEPEMGIGEHCFSPYGCGFFPYCTRNLPKPNVFDLSAVQLNTKLKYYDKGMVSFEDLENAGLKAKPLMQVEYELYEKEDYIDKENIRAFLQDITYPLYFLDFETFQPAVPLYDHEYPYSQIPFQYSLHYMKRRNGKLYHKEFLAYPDHDPRRDLAEALCRDIPEDVCVLAYNMAFEKSRIKELANLYPDLSEHLMHIFDNIRDLIIPFQKRWY
;
A
#
# COMPACT_ATOMS: atom_id res chain seq x y z
N MET A 1 7.30 34.16 -10.38
CA MET A 1 7.52 33.43 -9.11
C MET A 1 8.29 32.18 -9.44
N THR A 2 9.37 31.91 -8.73
CA THR A 2 10.13 30.66 -8.83
C THR A 2 9.24 29.49 -8.43
N LEU A 3 9.21 28.42 -9.23
CA LEU A 3 8.50 27.20 -8.89
C LEU A 3 9.16 26.58 -7.65
N TYR A 4 8.39 26.42 -6.57
CA TYR A 4 8.81 25.59 -5.45
C TYR A 4 8.44 24.14 -5.74
N LEU A 5 9.43 23.25 -5.76
CA LEU A 5 9.27 21.85 -6.07
C LEU A 5 9.99 21.03 -4.99
N SER A 6 9.24 20.26 -4.20
CA SER A 6 9.81 19.24 -3.31
C SER A 6 10.00 17.92 -4.06
N LYS A 7 10.75 16.97 -3.48
CA LYS A 7 10.83 15.56 -3.94
C LYS A 7 9.44 14.99 -4.28
N SER A 8 8.52 15.01 -3.32
CA SER A 8 7.15 14.49 -3.50
C SER A 8 6.38 15.19 -4.62
N ARG A 9 6.54 16.51 -4.77
CA ARG A 9 5.89 17.27 -5.85
C ARG A 9 6.52 17.00 -7.21
N TYR A 10 7.82 16.74 -7.27
CA TYR A 10 8.49 16.31 -8.49
C TYR A 10 7.95 14.95 -8.94
N CYS A 11 7.91 13.96 -8.05
CA CYS A 11 7.42 12.61 -8.36
C CYS A 11 5.94 12.63 -8.79
N ASN A 12 5.09 13.43 -8.12
CA ASN A 12 3.70 13.65 -8.56
C ASN A 12 3.62 14.28 -9.96
N ALA A 13 4.52 15.20 -10.29
CA ALA A 13 4.55 15.86 -11.59
C ALA A 13 5.05 14.93 -12.70
N VAL A 14 5.98 14.01 -12.39
CA VAL A 14 6.42 12.94 -13.31
C VAL A 14 5.27 11.98 -13.61
N GLN A 15 4.46 11.64 -12.61
CA GLN A 15 3.24 10.87 -12.83
C GLN A 15 2.22 11.66 -13.67
N CYS A 16 1.92 12.90 -13.28
CA CYS A 16 0.92 13.73 -13.92
C CYS A 16 1.20 15.22 -13.68
N GLU A 17 1.66 15.95 -14.70
CA GLU A 17 1.97 17.38 -14.57
C GLU A 17 0.75 18.23 -14.17
N LYS A 18 -0.47 17.78 -14.51
CA LYS A 18 -1.71 18.43 -14.07
C LYS A 18 -1.89 18.37 -12.55
N MET A 19 -1.43 17.31 -11.87
CA MET A 19 -1.44 17.25 -10.41
C MET A 19 -0.62 18.39 -9.80
N LEU A 20 0.54 18.71 -10.39
CA LEU A 20 1.38 19.81 -9.91
C LEU A 20 0.66 21.16 -10.00
N TRP A 21 -0.07 21.38 -11.10
CA TRP A 21 -0.88 22.59 -11.28
C TRP A 21 -2.08 22.63 -10.31
N LEU A 22 -2.80 21.53 -10.14
CA LEU A 22 -3.96 21.44 -9.26
C LEU A 22 -3.56 21.61 -7.78
N LEU A 23 -2.47 21.00 -7.32
CA LEU A 23 -1.94 21.19 -5.95
C LEU A 23 -1.68 22.67 -5.62
N LYS A 24 -1.29 23.47 -6.61
CA LYS A 24 -1.02 24.90 -6.41
C LYS A 24 -2.28 25.75 -6.48
N ASN A 25 -3.15 25.49 -7.46
CA ASN A 25 -4.22 26.41 -7.83
C ASN A 25 -5.61 25.97 -7.34
N LYS A 26 -5.80 24.69 -7.07
CA LYS A 26 -7.06 24.07 -6.60
C LYS A 26 -6.81 22.94 -5.59
N PRO A 27 -6.03 23.17 -4.51
CA PRO A 27 -5.70 22.13 -3.53
C PRO A 27 -6.94 21.52 -2.87
N GLU A 28 -8.03 22.28 -2.74
CA GLU A 28 -9.31 21.86 -2.16
C GLU A 28 -10.04 20.78 -2.98
N CYS A 29 -9.62 20.55 -4.23
CA CYS A 29 -10.17 19.51 -5.10
C CYS A 29 -9.48 18.14 -4.90
N PHE A 30 -8.47 18.07 -4.04
CA PHE A 30 -7.79 16.81 -3.72
C PHE A 30 -8.68 15.99 -2.78
N ASP A 31 -8.95 14.74 -3.15
CA ASP A 31 -9.64 13.78 -2.32
C ASP A 31 -8.65 13.13 -1.34
N ASP A 32 -8.77 13.50 -0.06
CA ASP A 32 -7.91 12.97 0.99
C ASP A 32 -8.11 11.47 1.22
N SER A 33 -9.21 10.86 0.74
CA SER A 33 -9.37 9.39 0.78
C SER A 33 -8.35 8.64 -0.10
N ALA A 34 -7.68 9.34 -1.02
CA ALA A 34 -6.56 8.79 -1.77
C ALA A 34 -5.27 8.66 -0.92
N LYS A 35 -5.20 9.32 0.25
CA LYS A 35 -4.10 9.12 1.20
C LYS A 35 -4.41 7.91 2.07
N ASN A 36 -3.40 7.08 2.27
CA ASN A 36 -3.47 5.97 3.20
C ASN A 36 -2.63 6.31 4.43
N GLU A 37 -3.28 6.73 5.51
CA GLU A 37 -2.62 7.13 6.77
C GLU A 37 -1.78 5.98 7.35
N ALA A 38 -2.28 4.74 7.31
CA ALA A 38 -1.53 3.57 7.80
C ALA A 38 -0.22 3.35 7.02
N VAL A 39 -0.21 3.61 5.71
CA VAL A 39 1.02 3.54 4.89
C VAL A 39 2.01 4.64 5.29
N LEU A 40 1.53 5.84 5.62
CA LEU A 40 2.37 6.95 6.08
C LEU A 40 2.96 6.65 7.46
N GLU A 41 2.15 6.16 8.40
CA GLU A 41 2.60 5.76 9.74
C GLU A 41 3.64 4.64 9.67
N THR A 42 3.38 3.61 8.85
CA THR A 42 4.34 2.54 8.58
C THR A 42 5.64 3.08 7.97
N GLY A 43 5.53 4.06 7.06
CA GLY A 43 6.69 4.73 6.48
C GLY A 43 7.54 5.46 7.53
N ASN A 44 6.90 6.17 8.45
CA ASN A 44 7.58 6.86 9.54
C ASN A 44 8.27 5.89 10.51
N GLU A 45 7.58 4.82 10.93
CA GLU A 45 8.16 3.79 11.81
C GLU A 45 9.42 3.17 11.20
N VAL A 46 9.36 2.82 9.91
CA VAL A 46 10.49 2.24 9.19
C VAL A 46 11.62 3.27 9.01
N GLY A 47 11.28 4.52 8.71
CA GLY A 47 12.24 5.63 8.63
C GLY A 47 12.98 5.86 9.95
N ASP A 48 12.25 5.89 11.06
CA ASP A 48 12.79 6.06 12.41
C ASP A 48 13.79 4.96 12.77
N LEU A 49 13.45 3.69 12.47
CA LEU A 49 14.35 2.56 12.67
C LEU A 49 15.59 2.65 11.76
N ALA A 50 15.41 3.04 10.50
CA ALA A 50 16.51 3.13 9.54
C ALA A 50 17.57 4.17 9.93
N MET A 51 17.22 5.20 10.70
CA MET A 51 18.20 6.19 11.18
C MET A 51 19.40 5.55 11.89
N GLY A 52 19.18 4.44 12.60
CA GLY A 52 20.20 3.68 13.31
C GLY A 52 21.06 2.75 12.45
N LEU A 53 20.75 2.60 11.15
CA LEU A 53 21.37 1.60 10.25
C LEU A 53 22.90 1.69 10.20
N PHE A 54 23.47 2.89 10.33
CA PHE A 54 24.92 3.13 10.27
C PHE A 54 25.55 3.50 11.63
N GLY A 55 24.88 3.19 12.75
CA GLY A 55 25.34 3.47 14.11
C GLY A 55 24.85 4.82 14.64
N GLU A 56 25.69 5.52 15.42
CA GLU A 56 25.33 6.82 15.99
C GLU A 56 25.02 7.86 14.91
N TYR A 57 23.84 8.48 15.01
CA TYR A 57 23.34 9.47 14.07
C TYR A 57 22.96 10.79 14.77
N THR A 58 22.76 11.83 13.97
CA THR A 58 22.11 13.07 14.41
C THR A 58 20.94 13.37 13.48
N GLU A 59 19.74 13.36 14.04
CA GLU A 59 18.51 13.69 13.32
C GLU A 59 18.30 15.21 13.27
N ILE A 60 17.79 15.70 12.14
CA ILE A 60 17.29 17.06 12.01
C ILE A 60 15.79 17.06 12.26
N PRO A 61 15.30 17.76 13.31
CA PRO A 61 13.87 17.78 13.60
C PRO A 61 13.09 18.43 12.46
N PHE A 62 11.95 17.85 12.13
CA PHE A 62 11.02 18.43 11.17
C PHE A 62 10.50 19.80 11.64
N GLY A 63 10.52 20.80 10.75
CA GLY A 63 10.13 22.16 11.12
C GLY A 63 10.19 23.15 9.96
N ASP A 64 10.56 24.39 10.27
CA ASP A 64 10.74 25.43 9.25
C ASP A 64 11.87 25.06 8.27
N LEU A 65 11.60 25.16 6.97
CA LEU A 65 12.56 24.77 5.94
C LEU A 65 13.89 25.53 6.05
N SER A 66 13.85 26.82 6.41
CA SER A 66 15.07 27.61 6.55
C SER A 66 15.89 27.20 7.77
N GLU A 67 15.24 26.69 8.81
CA GLU A 67 15.89 26.16 10.00
C GLU A 67 16.53 24.80 9.71
N MET A 68 15.81 23.87 9.06
CA MET A 68 16.33 22.57 8.66
C MET A 68 17.59 22.70 7.78
N LEU A 69 17.58 23.63 6.83
CA LEU A 69 18.75 23.95 5.98
C LEU A 69 19.95 24.44 6.82
N LYS A 70 19.72 25.36 7.77
CA LYS A 70 20.78 25.88 8.66
C LYS A 70 21.37 24.79 9.56
N ILE A 71 20.52 23.91 10.09
CA ILE A 71 20.97 22.78 10.92
C ILE A 71 21.82 21.84 10.07
N THR A 72 21.38 21.51 8.85
CA THR A 72 22.12 20.68 7.91
C THR A 72 23.53 21.24 7.64
N ASP A 73 23.63 22.53 7.29
CA ASP A 73 24.90 23.19 7.03
C ASP A 73 25.84 23.18 8.25
N ASN A 74 25.28 23.35 9.46
CA ASN A 74 26.03 23.30 10.71
C ASN A 74 26.60 21.90 10.97
N LEU A 75 25.79 20.85 10.83
CA LEU A 75 26.20 19.46 11.03
C LEU A 75 27.26 19.03 10.01
N ILE A 76 27.10 19.41 8.74
CA ILE A 76 28.11 19.15 7.70
C ILE A 76 29.42 19.86 8.04
N SER A 77 29.36 21.13 8.50
CA SER A 77 30.54 21.91 8.91
C SER A 77 31.27 21.32 10.11
N LYS A 78 30.51 20.74 11.06
CA LYS A 78 31.02 19.99 12.21
C LYS A 78 31.57 18.60 11.86
N LYS A 79 31.44 18.17 10.60
CA LYS A 79 31.84 16.84 10.12
C LYS A 79 31.08 15.72 10.83
N THR A 80 29.82 15.96 11.22
CA THR A 80 28.92 14.90 11.69
C THR A 80 28.84 13.83 10.60
N LYS A 81 29.06 12.56 10.97
CA LYS A 81 29.22 11.46 10.03
C LYS A 81 27.91 10.99 9.42
N ILE A 82 26.90 10.74 10.26
CA ILE A 82 25.56 10.28 9.86
C ILE A 82 24.58 11.37 10.26
N ILE A 83 23.90 11.95 9.27
CA ILE A 83 22.91 13.00 9.45
C ILE A 83 21.59 12.47 8.87
N CYS A 84 20.57 12.33 9.71
CA CYS A 84 19.25 11.91 9.26
C CYS A 84 18.38 13.14 8.97
N GLU A 85 17.51 13.05 7.96
CA GLU A 85 16.67 14.15 7.48
C GLU A 85 17.47 15.39 7.02
N ALA A 86 18.64 15.16 6.40
CA ALA A 86 19.49 16.24 5.90
C ALA A 86 18.80 17.00 4.75
N SER A 87 18.52 18.28 4.94
CA SER A 87 17.78 19.09 3.98
C SER A 87 18.66 19.92 3.06
N PHE A 88 18.26 20.03 1.79
CA PHE A 88 18.97 20.75 0.75
C PHE A 88 18.00 21.57 -0.10
N SER A 89 18.44 22.73 -0.58
CA SER A 89 17.67 23.53 -1.53
C SER A 89 18.53 24.17 -2.61
N TYR A 90 18.06 24.11 -3.85
CA TYR A 90 18.70 24.71 -5.02
C TYR A 90 17.65 25.35 -5.93
N GLU A 91 17.67 26.67 -6.08
CA GLU A 91 16.77 27.42 -7.00
C GLU A 91 15.27 27.05 -6.91
N GLY A 92 14.75 26.89 -5.69
CA GLY A 92 13.36 26.52 -5.44
C GLY A 92 13.08 25.01 -5.47
N LEU A 93 14.10 24.18 -5.75
CA LEU A 93 14.07 22.74 -5.55
C LEU A 93 14.41 22.44 -4.09
N PHE A 94 13.72 21.47 -3.47
CA PHE A 94 13.92 21.09 -2.09
C PHE A 94 13.83 19.58 -1.90
N CYS A 95 14.76 19.02 -1.12
CA CYS A 95 14.67 17.65 -0.63
C CYS A 95 15.25 17.54 0.78
N SER A 96 14.70 16.62 1.56
CA SER A 96 15.38 15.98 2.68
C SER A 96 15.85 14.61 2.23
N VAL A 97 17.09 14.28 2.60
CA VAL A 97 17.68 12.96 2.46
C VAL A 97 17.48 12.23 3.78
N ASP A 98 16.81 11.08 3.74
CA ASP A 98 16.45 10.32 4.94
C ASP A 98 17.71 9.96 5.76
N ILE A 99 18.77 9.46 5.11
CA ILE A 99 20.09 9.28 5.74
C ILE A 99 21.22 9.78 4.83
N LEU A 100 21.95 10.79 5.28
CA LEU A 100 23.13 11.34 4.62
C LEU A 100 24.39 10.92 5.38
N LYS A 101 25.28 10.21 4.70
CA LYS A 101 26.62 9.89 5.23
C LYS A 101 27.64 10.88 4.68
N ASN A 102 28.17 11.70 5.56
CA ASN A 102 29.15 12.73 5.26
C ASN A 102 30.57 12.15 5.28
N LEU A 103 31.19 12.07 4.10
CA LEU A 103 32.58 11.62 3.93
C LEU A 103 33.59 12.78 3.96
N GLY A 104 33.11 14.01 4.17
CA GLY A 104 33.90 15.22 4.24
C GLY A 104 34.27 15.81 2.88
N ARG A 105 34.67 17.09 2.88
CA ARG A 105 35.04 17.84 1.66
C ARG A 105 33.98 17.75 0.56
N LYS A 106 32.69 17.86 0.94
CA LYS A 106 31.52 17.69 0.06
C LYS A 106 31.37 16.30 -0.59
N ASN A 107 32.10 15.28 -0.14
CA ASN A 107 31.83 13.90 -0.53
C ASN A 107 30.74 13.34 0.40
N VAL A 108 29.69 12.76 -0.18
CA VAL A 108 28.54 12.24 0.58
C VAL A 108 28.02 10.94 -0.03
N GLU A 109 27.34 10.12 0.77
CA GLU A 109 26.45 9.05 0.31
C GLU A 109 25.03 9.42 0.76
N LEU A 110 24.03 9.20 -0.09
CA LEU A 110 22.62 9.41 0.24
C LEU A 110 21.88 8.07 0.23
N TYR A 111 20.97 7.89 1.17
CA TYR A 111 20.16 6.69 1.35
C TYR A 111 18.70 7.11 1.54
N GLU A 112 17.85 6.74 0.59
CA GLU A 112 16.40 6.94 0.63
C GLU A 112 15.74 5.67 1.18
N VAL A 113 14.93 5.78 2.23
CA VAL A 113 14.30 4.67 2.95
C VAL A 113 12.87 4.48 2.48
N LYS A 114 12.48 3.23 2.20
CA LYS A 114 11.10 2.84 1.86
C LYS A 114 10.65 1.68 2.75
N SER A 115 9.39 1.72 3.17
CA SER A 115 8.75 0.62 3.90
C SER A 115 8.41 -0.58 3.01
N SER A 116 8.56 -0.48 1.69
CA SER A 116 8.31 -1.59 0.77
C SER A 116 9.33 -2.71 0.88
N THR A 117 8.99 -3.89 0.37
CA THR A 117 9.87 -5.06 0.35
C THR A 117 10.62 -5.25 -0.97
N SER A 118 10.43 -4.35 -1.92
CA SER A 118 10.98 -4.46 -3.27
C SER A 118 11.15 -3.10 -3.94
N LEU A 119 12.02 -3.04 -4.94
CA LEU A 119 12.19 -1.88 -5.81
C LEU A 119 10.92 -1.62 -6.65
N HIS A 120 10.56 -0.34 -6.75
CA HIS A 120 9.52 0.16 -7.65
C HIS A 120 10.10 1.28 -8.51
N ASP A 121 9.70 1.35 -9.78
CA ASP A 121 10.26 2.29 -10.77
C ASP A 121 10.22 3.75 -10.29
N VAL A 122 9.16 4.14 -9.58
CA VAL A 122 8.99 5.48 -9.01
C VAL A 122 10.08 5.88 -8.00
N TYR A 123 10.74 4.90 -7.35
CA TYR A 123 11.82 5.19 -6.41
C TYR A 123 13.10 5.66 -7.10
N TYR A 124 13.27 5.34 -8.38
CA TYR A 124 14.38 5.88 -9.16
C TYR A 124 14.22 7.39 -9.33
N ASP A 125 12.99 7.90 -9.48
CA ASP A 125 12.73 9.35 -9.55
C ASP A 125 13.04 10.04 -8.22
N ASP A 126 12.67 9.44 -7.08
CA ASP A 126 12.99 9.94 -5.74
C ASP A 126 14.50 10.12 -5.53
N VAL A 127 15.28 9.07 -5.85
CA VAL A 127 16.74 9.07 -5.68
C VAL A 127 17.41 9.99 -6.70
N SER A 128 16.95 9.97 -7.96
CA SER A 128 17.50 10.81 -9.04
C SER A 128 17.28 12.30 -8.77
N TYR A 129 16.11 12.69 -8.26
CA TYR A 129 15.83 14.06 -7.88
C TYR A 129 16.76 14.57 -6.77
N GLN A 130 16.96 13.77 -5.73
CA GLN A 130 17.88 14.12 -4.64
C GLN A 130 19.33 14.20 -5.11
N TYR A 131 19.78 13.21 -5.89
CA TYR A 131 21.09 13.20 -6.52
C TYR A 131 21.31 14.48 -7.35
N TYR A 132 20.33 14.88 -8.15
CA TYR A 132 20.37 16.11 -8.94
C TYR A 132 20.52 17.37 -8.06
N VAL A 133 19.72 17.51 -6.99
CA VAL A 133 19.80 18.69 -6.10
C VAL A 133 21.18 18.77 -5.43
N LEU A 134 21.69 17.66 -4.90
CA LEU A 134 22.99 17.62 -4.23
C LEU A 134 24.14 17.94 -5.20
N THR A 135 24.11 17.39 -6.42
CA THR A 135 25.14 17.67 -7.43
C THR A 135 25.14 19.13 -7.90
N LYS A 136 23.96 19.76 -8.07
CA LYS A 136 23.88 21.20 -8.39
C LYS A 136 24.40 22.10 -7.25
N LEU A 137 24.35 21.63 -6.00
CA LEU A 137 24.98 22.28 -4.84
C LEU A 137 26.50 22.02 -4.72
N GLY A 138 27.06 21.26 -5.67
CA GLY A 138 28.49 20.95 -5.75
C GLY A 138 28.93 19.83 -4.80
N TYR A 139 28.01 19.00 -4.32
CA TYR A 139 28.36 17.77 -3.63
C TYR A 139 28.83 16.69 -4.62
N HIS A 140 29.85 15.94 -4.22
CA HIS A 140 30.23 14.71 -4.89
C HIS A 140 29.51 13.55 -4.21
N VAL A 141 28.37 13.15 -4.78
CA VAL A 141 27.62 11.98 -4.32
C VAL A 141 28.40 10.73 -4.74
N LYS A 142 28.92 9.96 -3.78
CA LYS A 142 29.68 8.72 -4.00
C LYS A 142 28.77 7.52 -4.13
N LYS A 143 27.66 7.52 -3.41
CA LYS A 143 26.59 6.54 -3.51
C LYS A 143 25.23 7.21 -3.40
N ALA A 144 24.27 6.73 -4.18
CA ALA A 144 22.87 7.04 -4.07
C ALA A 144 22.09 5.73 -3.98
N CYS A 145 21.69 5.38 -2.78
CA CYS A 145 21.12 4.09 -2.46
C CYS A 145 19.63 4.20 -2.12
N LEU A 146 18.89 3.15 -2.44
CA LEU A 146 17.59 2.90 -1.84
C LEU A 146 17.77 1.88 -0.71
N VAL A 147 17.13 2.12 0.42
CA VAL A 147 17.02 1.21 1.55
C VAL A 147 15.57 0.74 1.61
N HIS A 148 15.35 -0.56 1.59
CA HIS A 148 14.01 -1.15 1.68
C HIS A 148 14.00 -2.36 2.61
N ILE A 149 12.82 -2.81 3.02
CA ILE A 149 12.71 -3.94 3.93
C ILE A 149 13.06 -5.25 3.21
N ASN A 150 13.84 -6.09 3.88
CA ASN A 150 14.13 -7.45 3.44
C ASN A 150 12.97 -8.37 3.84
N SER A 151 12.12 -8.76 2.89
CA SER A 151 10.98 -9.66 3.15
C SER A 151 11.36 -11.05 3.68
N HIS A 152 12.64 -11.44 3.59
CA HIS A 152 13.14 -12.72 4.09
C HIS A 152 13.76 -12.61 5.48
N TYR A 153 13.78 -11.42 6.08
CA TYR A 153 14.26 -11.24 7.45
C TYR A 153 13.32 -11.97 8.41
N GLU A 154 13.86 -12.90 9.18
CA GLU A 154 13.16 -13.53 10.31
C GLU A 154 13.68 -12.92 11.60
N ARG A 155 12.77 -12.40 12.43
CA ARG A 155 13.16 -11.92 13.75
C ARG A 155 13.42 -13.07 14.71
N ILE A 156 14.59 -13.04 15.33
CA ILE A 156 15.02 -13.94 16.41
C ILE A 156 15.68 -13.09 17.50
N GLY A 157 14.94 -12.82 18.57
CA GLY A 157 15.37 -11.95 19.66
C GLY A 157 15.36 -10.45 19.29
N GLU A 158 16.48 -9.79 19.53
CA GLU A 158 16.66 -8.37 19.24
C GLU A 158 16.66 -8.08 17.74
N LEU A 159 16.15 -6.92 17.36
CA LEU A 159 16.06 -6.50 15.95
C LEU A 159 17.47 -6.25 15.38
N ASP A 160 17.79 -6.89 14.25
CA ASP A 160 19.04 -6.66 13.53
C ASP A 160 18.77 -5.80 12.29
N LEU A 161 19.04 -4.50 12.39
CA LEU A 161 18.82 -3.54 11.31
C LEU A 161 19.62 -3.88 10.03
N ASN A 162 20.79 -4.52 10.16
CA ASN A 162 21.59 -4.89 8.99
C ASN A 162 20.99 -6.08 8.22
N GLN A 163 20.13 -6.88 8.86
CA GLN A 163 19.41 -7.97 8.22
C GLN A 163 17.97 -7.56 7.83
N LEU A 164 17.35 -6.66 8.59
CA LEU A 164 16.02 -6.11 8.30
C LEU A 164 16.01 -5.29 7.01
N PHE A 165 17.08 -4.53 6.74
CA PHE A 165 17.17 -3.66 5.59
C PHE A 165 18.05 -4.23 4.48
N THR A 166 17.55 -4.14 3.24
CA THR A 166 18.32 -4.31 2.02
C THR A 166 18.74 -2.94 1.49
N ILE A 167 20.00 -2.82 1.06
CA ILE A 167 20.54 -1.59 0.45
C ILE A 167 20.83 -1.86 -1.02
N GLU A 168 20.11 -1.16 -1.90
CA GLU A 168 20.27 -1.20 -3.35
C GLU A 168 21.06 0.02 -3.82
N ASP A 169 22.19 -0.19 -4.50
CA ASP A 169 23.02 0.91 -5.03
C ASP A 169 22.47 1.37 -6.39
N LEU A 170 21.84 2.53 -6.42
CA LEU A 170 21.22 3.12 -7.61
C LEU A 170 22.08 4.26 -8.20
N THR A 171 23.37 4.34 -7.84
CA THR A 171 24.23 5.48 -8.20
C THR A 171 24.33 5.68 -9.72
N GLU A 172 24.57 4.60 -10.47
CA GLU A 172 24.69 4.68 -11.93
C GLU A 172 23.37 5.14 -12.59
N SER A 173 22.24 4.61 -12.11
CA SER A 173 20.91 5.02 -12.57
C SER A 173 20.64 6.49 -12.25
N ALA A 174 20.91 6.94 -11.03
CA ALA A 174 20.73 8.33 -10.61
C ALA A 174 21.63 9.29 -11.42
N MET A 175 22.87 8.87 -11.72
CA MET A 175 23.79 9.60 -12.58
C MET A 175 23.26 9.73 -14.01
N ALA A 176 22.75 8.64 -14.59
CA ALA A 176 22.21 8.63 -15.95
C ALA A 176 20.94 9.50 -16.07
N SER A 177 20.16 9.62 -15.00
CA SER A 177 18.91 10.39 -14.97
C SER A 177 19.09 11.90 -14.83
N VAL A 178 20.30 12.42 -14.60
CA VAL A 178 20.53 13.86 -14.34
C VAL A 178 19.96 14.76 -15.43
N SER A 179 20.15 14.41 -16.71
CA SER A 179 19.60 15.20 -17.83
C SER A 179 18.08 15.14 -17.89
N VAL A 180 17.50 13.96 -17.63
CA VAL A 180 16.05 13.75 -17.58
C VAL A 180 15.43 14.59 -16.47
N VAL A 181 16.03 14.59 -15.28
CA VAL A 181 15.59 15.42 -14.16
C VAL A 181 15.64 16.91 -14.51
N GLU A 182 16.72 17.36 -15.15
CA GLU A 182 16.88 18.75 -15.60
C GLU A 182 15.81 19.16 -16.63
N GLU A 183 15.57 18.31 -17.62
CA GLU A 183 14.55 18.50 -18.66
C GLU A 183 13.15 18.54 -18.05
N ASN A 184 12.82 17.61 -17.15
CA ASN A 184 11.55 17.58 -16.43
C ASN A 184 11.35 18.87 -15.61
N ILE A 185 12.37 19.32 -14.87
CA ILE A 185 12.26 20.57 -14.09
C ILE A 185 12.04 21.77 -15.01
N ALA A 186 12.76 21.86 -16.13
CA ALA A 186 12.57 22.93 -17.10
C ALA A 186 11.14 22.91 -17.69
N TYR A 187 10.65 21.73 -18.06
CA TYR A 187 9.30 21.52 -18.55
C TYR A 187 8.25 21.92 -17.51
N PHE A 188 8.35 21.43 -16.27
CA PHE A 188 7.42 21.77 -15.19
C PHE A 188 7.43 23.28 -14.87
N ARG A 189 8.59 23.94 -14.92
CA ARG A 189 8.69 25.39 -14.77
C ARG A 189 7.91 26.14 -15.84
N GLU A 190 7.92 25.67 -17.08
CA GLU A 190 7.12 26.24 -18.17
C GLU A 190 5.63 25.91 -18.00
N TYR A 191 5.30 24.65 -17.73
CA TYR A 191 3.93 24.18 -17.51
C TYR A 191 3.22 24.97 -16.40
N MET A 192 3.93 25.29 -15.32
CA MET A 192 3.36 26.04 -14.19
C MET A 192 3.11 27.53 -14.48
N LYS A 193 3.41 28.03 -15.69
CA LYS A 193 3.03 29.37 -16.15
C LYS A 193 1.62 29.44 -16.72
N HIS A 194 0.98 28.30 -17.01
CA HIS A 194 -0.42 28.28 -17.46
C HIS A 194 -1.33 28.95 -16.43
N ARG A 195 -2.08 29.97 -16.88
CA ARG A 195 -3.02 30.74 -16.04
C ARG A 195 -4.33 30.00 -15.82
N SER A 196 -4.77 29.22 -16.80
CA SER A 196 -5.95 28.37 -16.74
C SER A 196 -5.56 26.92 -16.46
N GLU A 197 -6.53 26.14 -15.99
CA GLU A 197 -6.37 24.70 -15.80
C GLU A 197 -5.94 24.04 -17.14
N PRO A 198 -4.79 23.34 -17.18
CA PRO A 198 -4.37 22.64 -18.38
C PRO A 198 -5.31 21.49 -18.76
N GLU A 199 -5.47 21.27 -20.06
CA GLU A 199 -6.18 20.11 -20.59
C GLU A 199 -5.31 18.86 -20.47
N MET A 200 -5.85 17.83 -19.83
CA MET A 200 -5.25 16.51 -19.72
C MET A 200 -6.40 15.51 -19.58
N GLY A 201 -6.40 14.49 -20.44
CA GLY A 201 -7.38 13.41 -20.40
C GLY A 201 -7.11 12.42 -19.28
N ILE A 202 -8.10 11.57 -18.97
CA ILE A 202 -7.93 10.44 -18.06
C ILE A 202 -7.08 9.37 -18.76
N GLY A 203 -6.13 8.78 -18.02
CA GLY A 203 -5.24 7.75 -18.55
C GLY A 203 -4.62 6.89 -17.44
N GLU A 204 -3.65 6.04 -17.79
CA GLU A 204 -2.97 5.16 -16.82
C GLU A 204 -2.32 5.93 -15.66
N HIS A 205 -1.82 7.14 -15.93
CA HIS A 205 -1.28 8.06 -14.92
C HIS A 205 -2.25 8.42 -13.79
N CYS A 206 -3.56 8.22 -13.98
CA CYS A 206 -4.54 8.44 -12.91
C CYS A 206 -4.53 7.33 -11.84
N PHE A 207 -3.92 6.19 -12.13
CA PHE A 207 -3.99 4.96 -11.33
C PHE A 207 -2.61 4.37 -10.98
N SER A 208 -1.57 4.78 -11.70
CA SER A 208 -0.20 4.25 -11.57
C SER A 208 0.82 5.39 -11.58
N PRO A 209 1.90 5.32 -10.76
CA PRO A 209 2.17 4.30 -9.74
C PRO A 209 1.26 4.37 -8.51
N TYR A 210 0.59 5.51 -8.29
CA TYR A 210 -0.33 5.72 -7.18
C TYR A 210 -1.71 6.18 -7.67
N GLY A 211 -2.75 5.92 -6.88
CA GLY A 211 -4.09 6.47 -7.13
C GLY A 211 -4.06 7.99 -7.07
N CYS A 212 -4.57 8.65 -8.11
CA CYS A 212 -4.59 10.11 -8.17
C CYS A 212 -5.72 10.68 -7.30
N GLY A 213 -5.36 11.45 -6.26
CA GLY A 213 -6.33 12.15 -5.41
C GLY A 213 -7.17 13.22 -6.13
N PHE A 214 -6.80 13.63 -7.34
CA PHE A 214 -7.64 14.50 -8.17
C PHE A 214 -8.53 13.72 -9.14
N PHE A 215 -8.54 12.39 -9.12
CA PHE A 215 -9.36 11.59 -10.02
C PHE A 215 -10.85 11.96 -9.95
N PRO A 216 -11.48 12.08 -8.76
CA PRO A 216 -12.88 12.50 -8.66
C PRO A 216 -13.14 13.89 -9.24
N TYR A 217 -12.19 14.82 -9.06
CA TYR A 217 -12.28 16.13 -9.66
C TYR A 217 -12.17 16.03 -11.19
N CYS A 218 -11.18 15.34 -11.73
CA CYS A 218 -10.97 15.21 -13.18
C CYS A 218 -12.11 14.45 -13.88
N THR A 219 -12.82 13.55 -13.19
CA THR A 219 -13.97 12.80 -13.71
C THR A 219 -15.34 13.38 -13.33
N ARG A 220 -15.40 14.54 -12.67
CA ARG A 220 -16.63 15.16 -12.14
C ARG A 220 -17.75 15.39 -13.17
N ASN A 221 -17.41 15.46 -14.45
CA ASN A 221 -18.36 15.69 -15.54
C ASN A 221 -18.81 14.39 -16.24
N LEU A 222 -18.30 13.23 -15.81
CA LEU A 222 -18.77 11.94 -16.32
C LEU A 222 -20.15 11.61 -15.75
N PRO A 223 -20.98 10.84 -16.49
CA PRO A 223 -22.23 10.33 -15.95
C PRO A 223 -22.00 9.44 -14.72
N LYS A 224 -23.07 9.18 -13.96
CA LYS A 224 -23.04 8.22 -12.86
C LYS A 224 -24.21 7.25 -13.03
N PRO A 225 -23.97 5.93 -13.12
CA PRO A 225 -22.65 5.27 -13.21
C PRO A 225 -21.92 5.60 -14.54
N ASN A 226 -20.62 5.37 -14.58
CA ASN A 226 -19.78 5.47 -15.78
C ASN A 226 -18.83 4.26 -15.94
N VAL A 227 -18.10 4.23 -17.04
CA VAL A 227 -17.12 3.20 -17.38
C VAL A 227 -16.14 2.82 -16.26
N PHE A 228 -15.78 3.75 -15.37
CA PHE A 228 -14.87 3.45 -14.26
C PHE A 228 -15.54 2.71 -13.11
N ASP A 229 -16.88 2.71 -13.04
CA ASP A 229 -17.71 1.99 -12.06
C ASP A 229 -17.95 0.50 -12.45
N LEU A 230 -17.53 0.08 -13.65
CA LEU A 230 -17.65 -1.33 -14.06
C LEU A 230 -16.85 -2.27 -13.15
N SER A 231 -17.54 -3.24 -12.55
CA SER A 231 -16.96 -4.33 -11.79
C SER A 231 -16.39 -5.43 -12.71
N ALA A 232 -15.37 -6.16 -12.24
CA ALA A 232 -14.76 -7.28 -12.95
C ALA A 232 -14.23 -6.96 -14.38
N VAL A 233 -13.91 -5.69 -14.66
CA VAL A 233 -13.27 -5.23 -15.90
C VAL A 233 -11.91 -4.63 -15.56
N GLN A 234 -10.89 -5.05 -16.32
CA GLN A 234 -9.53 -4.55 -16.15
C GLN A 234 -9.42 -3.07 -16.54
N LEU A 235 -8.55 -2.32 -15.87
CA LEU A 235 -8.35 -0.89 -16.10
C LEU A 235 -8.09 -0.55 -17.58
N ASN A 236 -7.19 -1.28 -18.24
CA ASN A 236 -6.86 -1.03 -19.65
C ASN A 236 -8.06 -1.21 -20.59
N THR A 237 -9.02 -2.05 -20.22
CA THR A 237 -10.28 -2.17 -20.96
C THR A 237 -11.20 -0.98 -20.70
N LYS A 238 -11.29 -0.50 -19.45
CA LYS A 238 -12.04 0.71 -19.09
C LYS A 238 -11.50 1.93 -19.84
N LEU A 239 -10.18 2.11 -19.86
CA LEU A 239 -9.52 3.19 -20.60
C LEU A 239 -9.82 3.11 -22.11
N LYS A 240 -9.77 1.91 -22.72
CA LYS A 240 -10.14 1.73 -24.13
C LYS A 240 -11.58 2.12 -24.45
N TYR A 241 -12.52 1.93 -23.53
CA TYR A 241 -13.90 2.37 -23.70
C TYR A 241 -14.00 3.90 -23.56
N TYR A 242 -13.35 4.46 -22.53
CA TYR A 242 -13.25 5.90 -22.32
C TYR A 242 -12.68 6.63 -23.54
N ASP A 243 -11.59 6.14 -24.13
CA ASP A 243 -10.95 6.72 -25.32
C ASP A 243 -11.85 6.69 -26.57
N LYS A 244 -12.81 5.77 -26.61
CA LYS A 244 -13.83 5.68 -27.67
C LYS A 244 -15.05 6.57 -27.42
N GLY A 245 -15.07 7.30 -26.30
CA GLY A 245 -16.23 8.07 -25.86
C GLY A 245 -17.35 7.22 -25.26
N MET A 246 -17.12 5.92 -25.01
CA MET A 246 -18.08 5.04 -24.35
C MET A 246 -17.92 5.21 -22.84
N VAL A 247 -18.61 6.20 -22.29
CA VAL A 247 -18.44 6.63 -20.90
C VAL A 247 -19.62 6.28 -20.01
N SER A 248 -20.83 6.22 -20.56
CA SER A 248 -22.06 5.89 -19.84
C SER A 248 -22.34 4.38 -19.87
N PHE A 249 -23.21 3.90 -18.98
CA PHE A 249 -23.64 2.50 -19.03
C PHE A 249 -24.48 2.21 -20.28
N GLU A 250 -25.23 3.19 -20.78
CA GLU A 250 -25.98 3.14 -22.03
C GLU A 250 -25.07 2.88 -23.24
N ASP A 251 -23.90 3.54 -23.28
CA ASP A 251 -22.89 3.29 -24.31
C ASP A 251 -22.33 1.85 -24.21
N LEU A 252 -22.17 1.36 -22.97
CA LEU A 252 -21.48 0.11 -22.66
C LEU A 252 -22.35 -1.13 -22.83
N GLU A 253 -23.68 -1.00 -22.73
CA GLU A 253 -24.63 -2.10 -22.95
C GLU A 253 -24.37 -2.80 -24.29
N ASN A 254 -24.14 -2.01 -25.33
CA ASN A 254 -23.93 -2.51 -26.70
C ASN A 254 -22.44 -2.66 -27.08
N ALA A 255 -21.53 -2.51 -26.11
CA ALA A 255 -20.09 -2.49 -26.33
C ALA A 255 -19.41 -3.88 -26.31
N GLY A 256 -20.20 -4.96 -26.34
CA GLY A 256 -19.71 -6.34 -26.35
C GLY A 256 -19.07 -6.77 -25.03
N LEU A 257 -19.61 -6.30 -23.90
CA LEU A 257 -19.16 -6.69 -22.57
C LEU A 257 -19.34 -8.19 -22.34
N LYS A 258 -18.46 -8.77 -21.50
CA LYS A 258 -18.63 -10.14 -21.01
C LYS A 258 -19.88 -10.24 -20.13
N ALA A 259 -20.40 -11.46 -19.94
CA ALA A 259 -21.64 -11.70 -19.19
C ALA A 259 -21.70 -11.04 -17.80
N LYS A 260 -20.61 -11.05 -17.03
CA LYS A 260 -20.58 -10.45 -15.68
C LYS A 260 -20.73 -8.90 -15.72
N PRO A 261 -19.84 -8.13 -16.36
CA PRO A 261 -20.02 -6.68 -16.44
C PRO A 261 -21.30 -6.29 -17.19
N LEU A 262 -21.72 -7.05 -18.20
CA LEU A 262 -22.98 -6.79 -18.90
C LEU A 262 -24.20 -6.93 -17.95
N MET A 263 -24.21 -7.97 -17.12
CA MET A 263 -25.25 -8.13 -16.11
C MET A 263 -25.30 -6.95 -15.14
N GLN A 264 -24.16 -6.39 -14.73
CA GLN A 264 -24.16 -5.16 -13.90
C GLN A 264 -24.83 -4.00 -14.67
N VAL A 265 -24.38 -3.75 -15.90
CA VAL A 265 -24.92 -2.67 -16.75
C VAL A 265 -26.43 -2.79 -16.92
N GLU A 266 -26.93 -3.97 -17.28
CA GLU A 266 -28.37 -4.19 -17.46
C GLU A 266 -29.17 -4.02 -16.16
N TYR A 267 -28.62 -4.44 -15.02
CA TYR A 267 -29.32 -4.31 -13.74
C TYR A 267 -29.41 -2.86 -13.28
N GLU A 268 -28.33 -2.09 -13.44
CA GLU A 268 -28.30 -0.68 -13.06
C GLU A 268 -29.11 0.21 -14.03
N LEU A 269 -29.10 -0.08 -15.33
CA LEU A 269 -29.86 0.69 -16.33
C LEU A 269 -31.37 0.46 -16.26
N TYR A 270 -31.79 -0.78 -15.98
CA TYR A 270 -33.20 -1.18 -16.07
C TYR A 270 -33.84 -1.46 -14.71
N GLU A 271 -33.12 -1.18 -13.61
CA GLU A 271 -33.58 -1.42 -12.24
C GLU A 271 -34.19 -2.82 -12.07
N LYS A 272 -33.48 -3.84 -12.58
CA LYS A 272 -33.98 -5.22 -12.55
C LYS A 272 -34.09 -5.72 -11.11
N GLU A 273 -35.12 -6.53 -10.85
CA GLU A 273 -35.28 -7.27 -9.60
C GLU A 273 -34.11 -8.24 -9.36
N ASP A 274 -33.80 -8.48 -8.08
CA ASP A 274 -32.70 -9.34 -7.64
C ASP A 274 -32.68 -10.70 -8.37
N TYR A 275 -31.49 -11.06 -8.86
CA TYR A 275 -31.26 -12.37 -9.46
C TYR A 275 -30.99 -13.43 -8.38
N ILE A 276 -31.77 -14.51 -8.36
CA ILE A 276 -31.54 -15.61 -7.41
C ILE A 276 -31.61 -16.96 -8.13
N ASP A 277 -30.45 -17.58 -8.31
CA ASP A 277 -30.28 -18.96 -8.79
C ASP A 277 -30.51 -19.96 -7.65
N LYS A 278 -31.79 -20.23 -7.39
CA LYS A 278 -32.23 -21.11 -6.29
C LYS A 278 -31.74 -22.54 -6.43
N GLU A 279 -31.45 -23.02 -7.63
CA GLU A 279 -31.01 -24.40 -7.86
C GLU A 279 -29.56 -24.57 -7.41
N ASN A 280 -28.66 -23.72 -7.90
CA ASN A 280 -27.26 -23.77 -7.50
C ASN A 280 -27.04 -23.39 -6.03
N ILE A 281 -27.77 -22.41 -5.50
CA ILE A 281 -27.74 -22.10 -4.06
C ILE A 281 -28.17 -23.31 -3.24
N ARG A 282 -29.26 -24.00 -3.64
CA ARG A 282 -29.73 -25.18 -2.91
C ARG A 282 -28.71 -26.31 -2.95
N ALA A 283 -28.06 -26.54 -4.09
CA ALA A 283 -27.00 -27.54 -4.21
C ALA A 283 -25.82 -27.21 -3.29
N PHE A 284 -25.34 -25.97 -3.29
CA PHE A 284 -24.27 -25.52 -2.38
C PHE A 284 -24.62 -25.74 -0.90
N LEU A 285 -25.86 -25.43 -0.50
CA LEU A 285 -26.31 -25.60 0.89
C LEU A 285 -26.41 -27.07 1.33
N GLN A 286 -26.41 -28.05 0.42
CA GLN A 286 -26.44 -29.48 0.77
C GLN A 286 -25.11 -29.97 1.36
N ASP A 287 -24.00 -29.32 1.02
CA ASP A 287 -22.65 -29.66 1.50
C ASP A 287 -22.37 -29.11 2.90
N ILE A 288 -23.29 -28.33 3.48
CA ILE A 288 -23.16 -27.70 4.79
C ILE A 288 -23.83 -28.58 5.86
N THR A 289 -23.05 -29.04 6.83
CA THR A 289 -23.52 -29.92 7.92
C THR A 289 -23.53 -29.19 9.28
N TYR A 290 -24.26 -29.75 10.25
CA TYR A 290 -24.32 -29.25 11.62
C TYR A 290 -23.62 -30.25 12.58
N PRO A 291 -22.96 -29.79 13.67
CA PRO A 291 -22.82 -28.41 14.12
C PRO A 291 -22.05 -27.52 13.14
N LEU A 292 -22.53 -26.28 12.98
CA LEU A 292 -22.05 -25.31 12.01
C LEU A 292 -21.41 -24.14 12.74
N TYR A 293 -20.16 -23.82 12.42
CA TYR A 293 -19.39 -22.72 13.01
C TYR A 293 -19.07 -21.70 11.93
N PHE A 294 -19.17 -20.41 12.25
CA PHE A 294 -18.86 -19.30 11.37
C PHE A 294 -17.65 -18.59 11.97
N LEU A 295 -16.50 -18.75 11.32
CA LEU A 295 -15.21 -18.25 11.78
C LEU A 295 -14.79 -17.06 10.92
N ASP A 296 -14.31 -16.03 11.60
CA ASP A 296 -13.78 -14.81 11.00
C ASP A 296 -12.61 -14.32 11.84
N PHE A 297 -11.48 -13.99 11.21
CA PHE A 297 -10.27 -13.49 11.87
C PHE A 297 -10.06 -12.01 11.59
N GLU A 298 -9.58 -11.29 12.59
CA GLU A 298 -8.93 -10.00 12.40
C GLU A 298 -7.42 -10.14 12.58
N THR A 299 -6.67 -9.54 11.68
CA THR A 299 -5.20 -9.61 11.65
C THR A 299 -4.61 -8.22 11.44
N PHE A 300 -3.33 -8.08 11.78
CA PHE A 300 -2.52 -6.91 11.40
C PHE A 300 -1.20 -7.37 10.77
N GLN A 301 -0.55 -6.48 10.01
CA GLN A 301 0.65 -6.78 9.23
C GLN A 301 1.73 -5.71 9.44
N PRO A 302 2.50 -5.78 10.53
CA PRO A 302 3.52 -4.78 10.79
C PRO A 302 4.66 -4.94 9.78
N ALA A 303 5.20 -3.82 9.28
CA ALA A 303 6.35 -3.84 8.38
C ALA A 303 7.61 -4.35 9.09
N VAL A 304 7.72 -4.09 10.39
CA VAL A 304 8.79 -4.55 11.27
C VAL A 304 8.26 -5.71 12.09
N PRO A 305 8.87 -6.91 12.05
CA PRO A 305 8.38 -8.05 12.80
C PRO A 305 8.37 -7.77 14.31
N LEU A 306 7.26 -8.06 15.00
CA LEU A 306 7.09 -7.75 16.42
C LEU A 306 7.55 -8.89 17.33
N TYR A 307 7.41 -10.13 16.86
CA TYR A 307 7.66 -11.33 17.64
C TYR A 307 8.69 -12.24 16.96
N ASP A 308 9.20 -13.22 17.71
CA ASP A 308 10.08 -14.24 17.16
C ASP A 308 9.35 -15.06 16.09
N HIS A 309 10.11 -15.52 15.10
CA HIS A 309 9.63 -16.31 13.96
C HIS A 309 8.63 -15.56 13.07
N GLU A 310 8.75 -14.24 13.02
CA GLU A 310 7.99 -13.38 12.11
C GLU A 310 8.86 -12.77 11.03
N TYR A 311 8.23 -12.54 9.89
CA TYR A 311 8.78 -11.84 8.74
C TYR A 311 8.06 -10.51 8.53
N PRO A 312 8.68 -9.51 7.89
CA PRO A 312 8.01 -8.28 7.51
C PRO A 312 6.66 -8.52 6.83
N TYR A 313 5.63 -7.78 7.24
CA TYR A 313 4.26 -7.87 6.74
C TYR A 313 3.58 -9.25 6.94
N SER A 314 4.10 -10.07 7.87
CA SER A 314 3.41 -11.29 8.30
C SER A 314 2.03 -10.96 8.86
N GLN A 315 1.05 -11.81 8.57
CA GLN A 315 -0.32 -11.66 9.06
C GLN A 315 -0.42 -12.24 10.46
N ILE A 316 -0.63 -11.37 11.45
CA ILE A 316 -0.71 -11.75 12.86
C ILE A 316 -2.19 -11.73 13.28
N PRO A 317 -2.84 -12.89 13.50
CA PRO A 317 -4.20 -12.91 14.01
C PRO A 317 -4.19 -12.48 15.47
N PHE A 318 -5.08 -11.56 15.82
CA PHE A 318 -5.22 -11.05 17.19
C PHE A 318 -6.64 -11.15 17.72
N GLN A 319 -7.62 -11.39 16.85
CA GLN A 319 -9.00 -11.59 17.23
C GLN A 319 -9.65 -12.63 16.31
N TYR A 320 -10.63 -13.34 16.85
CA TYR A 320 -11.63 -14.04 16.04
C TYR A 320 -13.03 -13.84 16.59
N SER A 321 -14.01 -13.84 15.68
CA SER A 321 -15.43 -14.02 15.99
C SER A 321 -15.86 -15.43 15.62
N LEU A 322 -16.62 -16.08 16.51
CA LEU A 322 -17.07 -17.45 16.31
C LEU A 322 -18.54 -17.59 16.67
N HIS A 323 -19.40 -17.48 15.66
CA HIS A 323 -20.79 -17.84 15.81
C HIS A 323 -20.99 -19.33 15.54
N TYR A 324 -21.93 -19.99 16.22
CA TYR A 324 -22.20 -21.40 15.93
C TYR A 324 -23.64 -21.84 16.20
N MET A 325 -24.07 -22.85 15.45
CA MET A 325 -25.38 -23.47 15.54
C MET A 325 -25.23 -24.98 15.70
N LYS A 326 -25.86 -25.56 16.72
CA LYS A 326 -25.79 -27.02 16.97
C LYS A 326 -26.67 -27.84 16.01
N ARG A 327 -27.68 -27.23 15.41
CA ARG A 327 -28.66 -27.87 14.52
C ARG A 327 -29.34 -26.86 13.61
N ARG A 328 -29.90 -27.33 12.50
CA ARG A 328 -30.70 -26.51 11.58
C ARG A 328 -31.82 -25.77 12.31
N ASN A 329 -31.98 -24.49 12.00
CA ASN A 329 -32.94 -23.58 12.65
C ASN A 329 -32.81 -23.53 14.20
N GLY A 330 -31.66 -23.89 14.74
CA GLY A 330 -31.36 -23.83 16.17
C GLY A 330 -31.01 -22.42 16.64
N LYS A 331 -30.79 -22.28 17.94
CA LYS A 331 -30.26 -21.04 18.53
C LYS A 331 -28.84 -20.79 18.01
N LEU A 332 -28.55 -19.54 17.68
CA LEU A 332 -27.20 -19.04 17.40
C LEU A 332 -26.49 -18.76 18.73
N TYR A 333 -25.28 -19.27 18.87
CA TYR A 333 -24.39 -19.03 19.99
C TYR A 333 -23.17 -18.24 19.50
N HIS A 334 -22.49 -17.56 20.43
CA HIS A 334 -21.32 -16.75 20.15
C HIS A 334 -20.18 -17.10 21.10
N LYS A 335 -18.96 -17.07 20.57
CA LYS A 335 -17.68 -17.09 21.26
C LYS A 335 -16.76 -16.14 20.53
N GLU A 336 -15.75 -15.63 21.23
CA GLU A 336 -14.77 -14.74 20.65
C GLU A 336 -13.44 -14.85 21.39
N PHE A 337 -12.40 -14.40 20.72
CA PHE A 337 -11.11 -14.14 21.32
C PHE A 337 -10.68 -12.74 20.89
N LEU A 338 -10.17 -11.96 21.84
CA LEU A 338 -9.51 -10.69 21.57
C LEU A 338 -8.24 -10.66 22.41
N ALA A 339 -7.10 -10.49 21.72
CA ALA A 339 -5.81 -10.41 22.37
C ALA A 339 -5.71 -9.21 23.31
N TYR A 340 -4.97 -9.38 24.40
CA TYR A 340 -4.51 -8.25 25.20
C TYR A 340 -3.36 -7.53 24.46
N PRO A 341 -3.30 -6.19 24.53
CA PRO A 341 -2.16 -5.44 24.01
C PRO A 341 -0.82 -5.90 24.60
N ASP A 342 0.27 -5.59 23.89
CA ASP A 342 1.66 -5.74 24.32
C ASP A 342 2.15 -7.18 24.57
N HIS A 343 1.45 -8.19 24.07
CA HIS A 343 1.86 -9.60 24.14
C HIS A 343 1.65 -10.28 22.79
N ASP A 344 2.46 -11.31 22.50
CA ASP A 344 2.27 -12.14 21.30
C ASP A 344 0.92 -12.88 21.38
N PRO A 345 -0.05 -12.56 20.51
CA PRO A 345 -1.40 -13.10 20.60
C PRO A 345 -1.49 -14.54 20.06
N ARG A 346 -0.50 -14.99 19.30
CA ARG A 346 -0.63 -16.13 18.39
C ARG A 346 -0.87 -17.43 19.16
N ARG A 347 -0.16 -17.62 20.28
CA ARG A 347 -0.29 -18.84 21.11
C ARG A 347 -1.65 -18.93 21.77
N ASP A 348 -2.04 -17.87 22.49
CA ASP A 348 -3.31 -17.81 23.21
C ASP A 348 -4.51 -17.94 22.26
N LEU A 349 -4.41 -17.31 21.08
CA LEU A 349 -5.41 -17.42 20.03
C LEU A 349 -5.52 -18.86 19.49
N ALA A 350 -4.39 -19.53 19.23
CA ALA A 350 -4.39 -20.92 18.76
C ALA A 350 -5.02 -21.88 19.80
N GLU A 351 -4.66 -21.73 21.08
CA GLU A 351 -5.26 -22.52 22.17
C GLU A 351 -6.77 -22.24 22.30
N ALA A 352 -7.17 -20.99 22.13
CA ALA A 352 -8.57 -20.58 22.16
C ALA A 352 -9.37 -21.21 21.00
N LEU A 353 -8.83 -21.25 19.79
CA LEU A 353 -9.43 -21.94 18.64
C LEU A 353 -9.68 -23.42 18.92
N CYS A 354 -8.64 -24.15 19.37
CA CYS A 354 -8.76 -25.58 19.69
C CYS A 354 -9.78 -25.84 20.79
N ARG A 355 -9.83 -24.99 21.83
CA ARG A 355 -10.85 -25.08 22.88
C ARG A 355 -12.27 -24.84 22.35
N ASP A 356 -12.42 -23.90 21.42
CA ASP A 356 -13.73 -23.36 21.05
C ASP A 356 -14.39 -24.05 19.86
N ILE A 357 -13.60 -24.63 18.95
CA ILE A 357 -14.06 -25.36 17.77
C ILE A 357 -13.73 -26.85 17.93
N PRO A 358 -14.73 -27.72 18.18
CA PRO A 358 -14.50 -29.16 18.27
C PRO A 358 -13.97 -29.75 16.95
N GLU A 359 -13.30 -30.89 17.03
CA GLU A 359 -12.93 -31.67 15.84
C GLU A 359 -14.18 -32.12 15.07
N ASP A 360 -14.02 -32.31 13.75
CA ASP A 360 -15.04 -32.85 12.83
C ASP A 360 -16.37 -32.06 12.73
N VAL A 361 -16.33 -30.74 12.98
CA VAL A 361 -17.46 -29.83 12.75
C VAL A 361 -17.32 -29.08 11.43
N CYS A 362 -18.44 -28.68 10.83
CA CYS A 362 -18.42 -27.83 9.64
C CYS A 362 -18.09 -26.39 10.03
N VAL A 363 -17.05 -25.83 9.42
CA VAL A 363 -16.65 -24.43 9.61
C VAL A 363 -16.93 -23.66 8.32
N LEU A 364 -17.56 -22.51 8.42
CA LEU A 364 -17.80 -21.58 7.33
C LEU A 364 -16.94 -20.34 7.54
N ALA A 365 -16.31 -19.92 6.45
CA ALA A 365 -15.61 -18.66 6.35
C ALA A 365 -15.97 -17.99 5.03
N TYR A 366 -15.97 -16.66 4.99
CA TYR A 366 -16.19 -15.92 3.75
C TYR A 366 -14.82 -15.67 3.11
N ASN A 367 -14.54 -16.34 1.98
CA ASN A 367 -13.20 -16.43 1.39
C ASN A 367 -12.23 -17.28 2.23
N MET A 368 -12.57 -18.56 2.39
CA MET A 368 -11.88 -19.51 3.29
C MET A 368 -10.36 -19.59 3.14
N ALA A 369 -9.80 -19.17 2.01
CA ALA A 369 -8.36 -19.19 1.76
C ALA A 369 -7.59 -18.39 2.84
N PHE A 370 -8.18 -17.29 3.32
CA PHE A 370 -7.57 -16.46 4.35
C PHE A 370 -7.52 -17.17 5.71
N GLU A 371 -8.65 -17.64 6.22
CA GLU A 371 -8.74 -18.33 7.52
C GLU A 371 -7.90 -19.61 7.51
N LYS A 372 -7.93 -20.35 6.40
CA LYS A 372 -7.08 -21.52 6.20
C LYS A 372 -5.58 -21.17 6.29
N SER A 373 -5.16 -20.06 5.70
CA SER A 373 -3.76 -19.64 5.77
C SER A 373 -3.34 -19.33 7.21
N ARG A 374 -4.16 -18.58 7.97
CA ARG A 374 -3.91 -18.25 9.38
C ARG A 374 -3.81 -19.49 10.27
N ILE A 375 -4.76 -20.42 10.12
CA ILE A 375 -4.76 -21.67 10.89
C ILE A 375 -3.52 -22.52 10.58
N LYS A 376 -3.15 -22.62 9.30
CA LYS A 376 -1.96 -23.38 8.89
C LYS A 376 -0.66 -22.76 9.41
N GLU A 377 -0.55 -21.43 9.41
CA GLU A 377 0.58 -20.71 9.99
C GLU A 377 0.70 -20.98 11.50
N LEU A 378 -0.41 -20.88 12.25
CA LEU A 378 -0.44 -21.23 13.67
C LEU A 378 -0.08 -22.70 13.93
N ALA A 379 -0.55 -23.62 13.08
CA ALA A 379 -0.25 -25.05 13.18
C ALA A 379 1.22 -25.38 12.92
N ASN A 380 1.90 -24.60 12.06
CA ASN A 380 3.34 -24.71 11.85
C ASN A 380 4.14 -24.13 13.02
N LEU A 381 3.66 -23.02 13.59
CA LEU A 381 4.31 -22.34 14.71
C LEU A 381 4.18 -23.11 16.03
N TYR A 382 3.06 -23.80 16.25
CA TYR A 382 2.76 -24.56 17.46
C TYR A 382 2.48 -26.05 17.15
N PRO A 383 3.54 -26.88 17.03
CA PRO A 383 3.40 -28.31 16.71
C PRO A 383 2.49 -29.09 17.66
N ASP A 384 2.38 -28.67 18.92
CA ASP A 384 1.53 -29.29 19.93
C ASP A 384 0.03 -29.06 19.73
N LEU A 385 -0.36 -28.04 18.95
CA LEU A 385 -1.75 -27.73 18.58
C LEU A 385 -2.07 -28.12 17.13
N SER A 386 -1.04 -28.54 16.37
CA SER A 386 -1.08 -28.69 14.91
C SER A 386 -2.17 -29.65 14.44
N GLU A 387 -2.32 -30.80 15.11
CA GLU A 387 -3.32 -31.82 14.76
C GLU A 387 -4.74 -31.24 14.76
N HIS A 388 -5.17 -30.65 15.88
CA HIS A 388 -6.50 -30.06 16.02
C HIS A 388 -6.70 -28.89 15.03
N LEU A 389 -5.73 -27.99 14.92
CA LEU A 389 -5.79 -26.87 13.97
C LEU A 389 -5.98 -27.37 12.52
N MET A 390 -5.28 -28.43 12.12
CA MET A 390 -5.43 -29.01 10.79
C MET A 390 -6.79 -29.69 10.59
N HIS A 391 -7.38 -30.29 11.62
CA HIS A 391 -8.78 -30.75 11.56
C HIS A 391 -9.78 -29.61 11.31
N ILE A 392 -9.56 -28.43 11.92
CA ILE A 392 -10.37 -27.24 11.63
C ILE A 392 -10.16 -26.82 10.17
N PHE A 393 -8.90 -26.71 9.73
CA PHE A 393 -8.51 -26.34 8.36
C PHE A 393 -9.19 -27.19 7.28
N ASP A 394 -9.22 -28.52 7.46
CA ASP A 394 -9.77 -29.45 6.47
C ASP A 394 -11.30 -29.37 6.36
N ASN A 395 -11.96 -28.94 7.43
CA ASN A 395 -13.42 -28.85 7.50
C ASN A 395 -13.99 -27.47 7.17
N ILE A 396 -13.16 -26.47 6.80
CA ILE A 396 -13.67 -25.18 6.34
C ILE A 396 -14.30 -25.32 4.94
N ARG A 397 -15.48 -24.70 4.76
CA ARG A 397 -16.17 -24.50 3.48
C ARG A 397 -16.30 -23.01 3.19
N ASP A 398 -16.18 -22.67 1.91
CA ASP A 398 -16.14 -21.28 1.47
C ASP A 398 -17.55 -20.72 1.19
N LEU A 399 -17.96 -19.73 1.96
CA LEU A 399 -19.23 -19.05 1.79
C LEU A 399 -19.25 -18.07 0.60
N ILE A 400 -18.10 -17.74 0.02
CA ILE A 400 -18.03 -16.77 -1.09
C ILE A 400 -18.53 -17.33 -2.43
N ILE A 401 -18.64 -18.67 -2.56
CA ILE A 401 -18.90 -19.35 -3.84
C ILE A 401 -20.18 -18.84 -4.52
N PRO A 402 -21.35 -18.73 -3.85
CA PRO A 402 -22.56 -18.23 -4.49
C PRO A 402 -22.41 -16.82 -5.07
N PHE A 403 -21.66 -15.94 -4.39
CA PHE A 403 -21.44 -14.56 -4.83
C PHE A 403 -20.43 -14.48 -5.99
N GLN A 404 -19.32 -15.21 -5.92
CA GLN A 404 -18.35 -15.28 -7.02
C GLN A 404 -18.96 -15.83 -8.32
N LYS A 405 -19.90 -16.77 -8.18
CA LYS A 405 -20.65 -17.37 -9.29
C LYS A 405 -21.88 -16.55 -9.71
N ARG A 406 -22.23 -15.50 -8.95
CA ARG A 406 -23.43 -14.66 -9.15
C ARG A 406 -24.73 -15.46 -9.16
N TRP A 407 -24.84 -16.40 -8.23
CA TRP A 407 -26.09 -17.09 -7.95
C TRP A 407 -27.03 -16.24 -7.09
N TYR A 408 -26.50 -15.20 -6.43
CA TYR A 408 -27.18 -14.15 -5.71
C TYR A 408 -26.57 -12.82 -6.10
#